data_AF-A0A9P3UIT2-F1
#
_entry.id   AF-A0A9P3UIT2-F1
#
_cell.length_a   1.000
_cell.length_b   1.000
_cell.length_c   1.000
_cell.angle_alpha   90.00
_cell.angle_beta   90.00
_cell.angle_gamma   90.00
#
_symmetry.space_group_name_H-M   'P 1'
#
loop_
_entity.id
_entity.type
_entity.pdbx_description
1 polymer ?
#
loop_
_entity_poly.entity_id
_entity_poly.type
_entity_poly.pdbx_seq_one_letter_code
_entity_poly.pdbx_strand_id
1 'polypeptide(L)'
;MSSPTPVQSFLGGIGLSLPVHALLLLNGNVFGISGFLHRAVRGGKEAAVAVSGLVLGGAYVGFQEGGGPQPFNVGVGRLALAGFLVGLGSKLSNGCTSGHMICGVSRFSVRSIVATVTFFITGVLTVRALPSDLPPTRSMDWTFGANGQALLAMQAVVAVLLYSWVARNQQPPSKEDSLPETQSKSRLLAFFASAFEFALALRLSNLSEPTRVLSFLSLPWHPAFDPSLAFLAVGALLMSIVLYQGFRGSEKPLLGGRWSVPKGGPIDAKLIAGAAIFGIGWGLAGVCPGPALVNLGRALSGGSGILPSATWVAAAAAGGLFA
;
A
#
# COMPACT_ATOMS: atom_id res chain seq x y z
N MET A 1 13.22 18.62 -11.98
CA MET A 1 13.32 17.48 -12.92
C MET A 1 13.60 16.22 -12.12
N SER A 2 12.76 15.20 -12.25
CA SER A 2 12.90 13.91 -11.56
C SER A 2 13.49 12.86 -12.50
N SER A 3 14.49 12.11 -12.06
CA SER A 3 15.04 10.96 -12.80
C SER A 3 14.28 9.69 -12.39
N PRO A 4 13.67 8.94 -13.32
CA PRO A 4 13.11 7.61 -13.03
C PRO A 4 14.16 6.68 -12.44
N THR A 5 13.80 5.84 -11.47
CA THR A 5 14.69 4.87 -10.79
C THR A 5 14.16 3.43 -10.90
N PRO A 6 14.27 2.78 -12.09
CA PRO A 6 13.64 1.48 -12.35
C PRO A 6 14.07 0.37 -11.39
N VAL A 7 15.37 0.23 -11.12
CA VAL A 7 15.93 -0.84 -10.29
C VAL A 7 15.44 -0.73 -8.85
N GLN A 8 15.48 0.48 -8.29
CA GLN A 8 15.02 0.75 -6.94
C GLN A 8 13.52 0.48 -6.81
N SER A 9 12.72 0.93 -7.78
CA SER A 9 11.28 0.67 -7.81
C SER A 9 10.94 -0.81 -7.93
N PHE A 10 11.67 -1.58 -8.74
CA PHE A 10 11.50 -3.03 -8.87
C PHE A 10 11.76 -3.78 -7.56
N LEU A 11 12.88 -3.49 -6.89
CA LEU A 11 13.22 -4.13 -5.61
C LEU A 11 12.29 -3.72 -4.48
N GLY A 12 11.86 -2.46 -4.43
CA GLY A 12 10.80 -2.04 -3.54
C GLY A 12 9.48 -2.77 -3.84
N GLY A 13 9.17 -3.05 -5.11
CA GLY A 13 8.04 -3.87 -5.53
C GLY A 13 8.10 -5.30 -4.97
N ILE A 14 9.24 -5.99 -5.13
CA ILE A 14 9.50 -7.29 -4.49
C ILE A 14 9.27 -7.18 -2.98
N GLY A 15 9.79 -6.11 -2.39
CA GLY A 15 9.65 -5.78 -0.99
C GLY A 15 8.23 -5.70 -0.47
N LEU A 16 7.32 -5.11 -1.24
CA LEU A 16 5.90 -5.00 -0.87
C LEU A 16 5.22 -6.37 -0.72
N SER A 17 5.71 -7.39 -1.43
CA SER A 17 5.10 -8.72 -1.44
C SER A 17 5.44 -9.56 -0.21
N LEU A 18 6.63 -9.34 0.35
CA LEU A 18 7.14 -10.08 1.51
C LEU A 18 6.26 -9.96 2.76
N PRO A 19 5.91 -8.75 3.27
CA PRO A 19 5.05 -8.59 4.44
C PRO A 19 3.59 -8.97 4.15
N VAL A 20 3.12 -8.78 2.91
CA VAL A 20 1.77 -9.20 2.50
C VAL A 20 1.63 -10.71 2.66
N HIS A 21 2.62 -11.47 2.20
CA HIS A 21 2.65 -12.91 2.32
C HIS A 21 2.90 -13.37 3.76
N ALA A 22 3.80 -12.72 4.50
CA ALA A 22 4.04 -13.05 5.89
C ALA A 22 2.78 -12.87 6.76
N LEU A 23 2.05 -11.75 6.61
CA LEU A 23 0.80 -11.54 7.34
C LEU A 23 -0.26 -12.57 6.97
N LEU A 24 -0.30 -12.98 5.70
CA LEU A 24 -1.19 -14.03 5.23
C LEU A 24 -0.89 -15.37 5.94
N LEU A 25 0.37 -15.80 5.99
CA LEU A 25 0.76 -17.05 6.64
C LEU A 25 0.53 -17.00 8.16
N LEU A 26 0.97 -15.92 8.81
CA LEU A 26 0.91 -15.78 10.27
C LEU A 26 -0.53 -15.64 10.75
N ASN A 27 -1.31 -14.74 10.14
CA ASN A 27 -2.61 -14.35 10.69
C ASN A 27 -3.81 -14.79 9.84
N GLY A 28 -3.59 -15.29 8.62
CA GLY A 28 -4.67 -15.65 7.69
C GLY A 28 -5.37 -14.45 7.09
N ASN A 29 -4.79 -13.26 7.16
CA ASN A 29 -5.42 -12.01 6.75
C ASN A 29 -4.86 -11.48 5.43
N VAL A 30 -5.75 -10.96 4.59
CA VAL A 30 -5.35 -10.21 3.39
C VAL A 30 -4.83 -8.84 3.82
N PHE A 31 -3.65 -8.46 3.32
CA PHE A 31 -3.04 -7.17 3.58
C PHE A 31 -3.75 -6.06 2.79
N GLY A 32 -4.79 -5.46 3.39
CA GLY A 32 -5.62 -4.42 2.77
C GLY A 32 -5.61 -3.13 3.57
N ILE A 33 -4.90 -2.11 3.09
CA ILE A 33 -4.64 -0.87 3.87
C ILE A 33 -5.91 -0.07 4.10
N SER A 34 -6.78 0.11 3.08
CA SER A 34 -8.10 0.74 3.29
C SER A 34 -8.94 -0.01 4.31
N GLY A 35 -8.87 -1.34 4.33
CA GLY A 35 -9.55 -2.18 5.31
C GLY A 35 -8.98 -2.01 6.71
N PHE A 36 -7.66 -1.80 6.84
CA PHE A 36 -7.03 -1.47 8.12
C PHE A 36 -7.46 -0.09 8.61
N LEU A 37 -7.43 0.93 7.76
CA LEU A 37 -7.87 2.27 8.12
C LEU A 37 -9.34 2.28 8.61
N HIS A 38 -10.25 1.68 7.84
CA HIS A 38 -11.67 1.63 8.18
C HIS A 38 -11.95 0.87 9.48
N ARG A 39 -11.33 -0.31 9.65
CA ARG A 39 -11.49 -1.10 10.88
C ARG A 39 -10.87 -0.41 12.09
N ALA A 40 -9.75 0.30 11.92
CA ALA A 40 -9.11 1.05 12.99
C ALA A 40 -10.05 2.15 13.52
N VAL A 41 -10.69 2.90 12.63
CA VAL A 41 -11.64 3.97 12.99
C VAL A 41 -12.88 3.40 13.69
N ARG A 42 -13.28 2.16 13.39
CA ARG A 42 -14.36 1.44 14.09
C ARG A 42 -13.90 0.71 15.36
N GLY A 43 -12.68 0.95 15.84
CA GLY A 43 -12.17 0.38 17.10
C GLY A 43 -11.51 -1.00 16.98
N GLY A 44 -11.20 -1.47 15.77
CA GLY A 44 -10.51 -2.73 15.54
C GLY A 44 -9.03 -2.68 15.92
N LYS A 45 -8.65 -3.39 16.99
CA LYS A 45 -7.27 -3.38 17.56
C LYS A 45 -6.19 -3.79 16.55
N GLU A 46 -6.34 -4.94 15.88
CA GLU A 46 -5.37 -5.42 14.87
C GLU A 46 -5.16 -4.40 13.75
N ALA A 47 -6.25 -3.77 13.31
CA ALA A 47 -6.25 -2.79 12.25
C ALA A 47 -5.58 -1.48 12.70
N ALA A 48 -5.85 -1.03 13.92
CA ALA A 48 -5.18 0.13 14.51
C ALA A 48 -3.66 -0.10 14.66
N VAL A 49 -3.25 -1.31 15.05
CA VAL A 49 -1.83 -1.68 15.13
C VAL A 49 -1.17 -1.73 13.74
N ALA A 50 -1.88 -2.19 12.71
CA ALA A 50 -1.37 -2.13 11.34
C ALA A 50 -1.23 -0.68 10.84
N VAL A 51 -2.20 0.19 11.14
CA VAL A 51 -2.13 1.62 10.81
C VAL A 51 -0.97 2.28 11.54
N SER A 52 -0.78 2.00 12.83
CA SER A 52 0.36 2.54 13.58
C SER A 52 1.70 2.03 13.05
N GLY A 53 1.79 0.77 12.60
CA GLY A 53 2.98 0.24 11.93
C GLY A 53 3.34 1.01 10.66
N LEU A 54 2.35 1.36 9.82
CA LEU A 54 2.56 2.18 8.62
C LEU A 54 3.02 3.61 8.95
N VAL A 55 2.39 4.24 9.95
CA VAL A 55 2.73 5.61 10.38
C VAL A 55 4.11 5.63 11.05
N LEU A 56 4.42 4.68 11.93
CA LEU A 56 5.73 4.62 12.60
C LEU A 56 6.85 4.22 11.63
N GLY A 57 6.58 3.36 10.64
CA GLY A 57 7.53 3.10 9.55
C GLY A 57 7.81 4.36 8.73
N GLY A 58 6.79 5.16 8.44
CA GLY A 58 6.95 6.48 7.83
C GLY A 58 7.74 7.46 8.69
N ALA A 59 7.46 7.54 9.98
CA ALA A 59 8.19 8.41 10.91
C ALA A 59 9.67 8.01 11.01
N TYR A 60 9.95 6.71 11.03
CA TYR A 60 11.32 6.20 11.01
C TYR A 60 12.06 6.59 9.72
N VAL A 61 11.41 6.45 8.56
CA VAL A 61 11.94 6.91 7.27
C VAL A 61 12.21 8.42 7.29
N GLY A 62 11.26 9.22 7.76
CA GLY A 62 11.42 10.68 7.78
C GLY A 62 12.52 11.14 8.73
N PHE A 63 12.70 10.43 9.86
CA PHE A 63 13.82 10.64 10.76
C PHE A 63 15.16 10.32 10.08
N GLN A 64 15.27 9.19 9.40
CA GLN A 64 16.51 8.78 8.69
C GLN A 64 16.86 9.70 7.52
N GLU A 65 15.85 10.20 6.80
CA GLU A 65 16.04 11.13 5.68
C GLU A 65 16.21 12.59 6.12
N GLY A 66 15.98 12.89 7.41
CA GLY A 66 16.03 14.25 7.94
C GLY A 66 14.97 15.19 7.35
N GLY A 67 13.85 14.66 6.87
CA GLY A 67 12.87 15.44 6.11
C GLY A 67 11.46 14.86 6.07
N GLY A 68 10.48 15.75 5.86
CA GLY A 68 9.08 15.39 5.62
C GLY A 68 8.81 14.94 4.19
N PRO A 69 7.55 14.54 3.89
CA PRO A 69 7.17 14.19 2.52
C PRO A 69 7.31 15.40 1.58
N GLN A 70 7.47 15.13 0.29
CA GLN A 70 7.43 16.19 -0.71
C GLN A 70 6.12 16.98 -0.59
N PRO A 71 6.16 18.32 -0.70
CA PRO A 71 4.97 19.13 -0.57
C PRO A 71 3.95 18.78 -1.64
N PHE A 72 2.69 18.74 -1.23
CA PHE A 72 1.58 18.58 -2.16
C PHE A 72 1.40 19.90 -2.93
N ASN A 73 1.69 19.92 -4.22
CA ASN A 73 1.45 21.07 -5.09
C ASN A 73 -0.03 21.18 -5.52
N VAL A 74 -0.95 20.84 -4.63
CA VAL A 74 -2.39 20.88 -4.84
C VAL A 74 -3.08 21.48 -3.63
N GLY A 75 -4.13 22.27 -3.88
CA GLY A 75 -4.90 22.91 -2.80
C GLY A 75 -5.51 21.90 -1.83
N VAL A 76 -5.61 22.27 -0.55
CA VAL A 76 -6.15 21.44 0.53
C VAL A 76 -7.55 20.89 0.20
N GLY A 77 -8.40 21.67 -0.48
CA GLY A 77 -9.71 21.21 -0.93
C GLY A 77 -9.66 20.05 -1.92
N ARG A 78 -8.74 20.09 -2.89
CA ARG A 78 -8.53 18.98 -3.84
C ARG A 78 -7.97 17.74 -3.12
N LEU A 79 -7.08 17.93 -2.15
CA LEU A 79 -6.56 16.83 -1.31
C LEU A 79 -7.65 16.17 -0.49
N ALA A 80 -8.51 16.96 0.17
CA ALA A 80 -9.63 16.45 0.93
C ALA A 80 -10.61 15.68 0.02
N LEU A 81 -10.96 16.24 -1.14
CA LEU A 81 -11.81 15.56 -2.12
C LEU A 81 -11.18 14.23 -2.61
N ALA A 82 -9.89 14.25 -2.95
CA ALA A 82 -9.15 13.07 -3.36
C ALA A 82 -9.18 11.98 -2.29
N GLY A 83 -8.87 12.34 -1.03
CA GLY A 83 -8.92 11.42 0.10
C GLY A 83 -10.32 10.83 0.28
N PHE A 84 -11.35 11.68 0.31
CA PHE A 84 -12.75 11.25 0.46
C PHE A 84 -13.18 10.25 -0.63
N LEU A 85 -12.91 10.57 -1.90
CA LEU A 85 -13.25 9.67 -3.02
C LEU A 85 -12.48 8.35 -2.94
N VAL A 86 -11.19 8.37 -2.61
CA VAL A 86 -10.39 7.15 -2.41
C VAL A 86 -10.97 6.29 -1.27
N GLY A 87 -11.33 6.92 -0.15
CA GLY A 87 -11.99 6.28 0.98
C GLY A 87 -13.29 5.59 0.56
N LEU A 88 -14.21 6.36 -0.04
CA LEU A 88 -15.51 5.91 -0.52
C LEU A 88 -15.39 4.76 -1.53
N GLY A 89 -14.58 4.97 -2.57
CA GLY A 89 -14.37 4.00 -3.64
C GLY A 89 -13.74 2.71 -3.15
N SER A 90 -12.78 2.78 -2.22
CA SER A 90 -12.16 1.59 -1.64
C SER A 90 -13.14 0.76 -0.80
N LYS A 91 -14.09 1.42 -0.13
CA LYS A 91 -15.13 0.75 0.64
C LYS A 91 -16.17 0.09 -0.27
N LEU A 92 -16.62 0.80 -1.30
CA LEU A 92 -17.60 0.29 -2.28
C LEU A 92 -17.05 -0.91 -3.06
N SER A 93 -15.77 -0.86 -3.48
CA SER A 93 -15.11 -1.97 -4.18
C SER A 93 -14.66 -3.11 -3.26
N ASN A 94 -14.76 -2.95 -1.94
CA ASN A 94 -14.27 -3.88 -0.93
C ASN A 94 -12.77 -4.18 -1.09
N GLY A 95 -11.97 -3.15 -1.36
CA GLY A 95 -10.53 -3.28 -1.57
C GLY A 95 -9.86 -1.98 -2.01
N CYS A 96 -8.54 -2.01 -2.09
CA CYS A 96 -7.70 -0.93 -2.61
C CYS A 96 -6.56 -1.53 -3.44
N THR A 97 -5.58 -0.74 -3.88
CA THR A 97 -4.45 -1.23 -4.68
C THR A 97 -3.74 -2.42 -4.04
N SER A 98 -3.41 -2.40 -2.74
CA SER A 98 -2.75 -3.56 -2.09
C SER A 98 -3.64 -4.81 -2.04
N GLY A 99 -4.96 -4.65 -1.90
CA GLY A 99 -5.91 -5.77 -1.86
C GLY A 99 -6.26 -6.35 -3.24
N HIS A 100 -6.53 -5.50 -4.23
CA HIS A 100 -6.92 -5.90 -5.58
C HIS A 100 -5.72 -6.17 -6.47
N MET A 101 -4.74 -5.25 -6.53
CA MET A 101 -3.57 -5.43 -7.38
C MET A 101 -2.62 -6.47 -6.78
N ILE A 102 -2.00 -6.21 -5.63
CA ILE A 102 -0.94 -7.11 -5.10
C ILE A 102 -1.55 -8.46 -4.69
N CYS A 103 -2.52 -8.46 -3.77
CA CYS A 103 -3.10 -9.71 -3.30
C CYS A 103 -4.08 -10.33 -4.31
N GLY A 104 -4.85 -9.54 -5.04
CA GLY A 104 -5.96 -10.04 -5.86
C GLY A 104 -5.52 -10.59 -7.22
N VAL A 105 -4.63 -9.88 -7.91
CA VAL A 105 -4.10 -10.32 -9.22
C VAL A 105 -3.17 -11.52 -9.07
N SER A 106 -2.37 -11.59 -8.00
CA SER A 106 -1.52 -12.76 -7.73
C SER A 106 -2.29 -14.06 -7.50
N ARG A 107 -3.56 -13.94 -7.11
CA ARG A 107 -4.52 -15.04 -6.96
C ARG A 107 -5.30 -15.36 -8.24
N PHE A 108 -5.01 -14.68 -9.34
CA PHE A 108 -5.77 -14.73 -10.60
C PHE A 108 -7.27 -14.46 -10.42
N SER A 109 -7.63 -13.58 -9.48
CA SER A 109 -9.03 -13.21 -9.24
C SER A 109 -9.52 -12.25 -10.34
N VAL A 110 -10.43 -12.73 -11.19
CA VAL A 110 -11.06 -11.90 -12.25
C VAL A 110 -11.70 -10.63 -11.67
N ARG A 111 -12.40 -10.74 -10.54
CA ARG A 111 -12.95 -9.60 -9.80
C ARG A 111 -11.90 -8.53 -9.52
N SER A 112 -10.71 -8.96 -9.07
CA SER A 112 -9.63 -8.03 -8.73
C SER A 112 -8.95 -7.44 -9.95
N ILE A 113 -8.78 -8.24 -11.02
CA ILE A 113 -8.26 -7.76 -12.31
C ILE A 113 -9.17 -6.68 -12.87
N VAL A 114 -10.48 -6.91 -12.90
CA VAL A 114 -11.47 -5.94 -13.39
C VAL A 114 -11.43 -4.66 -12.54
N ALA A 115 -11.40 -4.76 -11.21
CA ALA A 115 -11.26 -3.60 -10.34
C ALA A 115 -9.97 -2.82 -10.61
N THR A 116 -8.83 -3.52 -10.78
CA THR A 116 -7.53 -2.92 -11.05
C THR A 116 -7.47 -2.19 -12.38
N VAL A 117 -7.98 -2.81 -13.44
CA VAL A 117 -8.09 -2.16 -14.76
C VAL A 117 -8.99 -0.93 -14.67
N THR A 118 -10.14 -1.05 -13.99
CA THR A 118 -11.11 0.05 -13.87
C THR A 118 -10.51 1.27 -13.18
N PHE A 119 -9.93 1.11 -11.99
CA PHE A 119 -9.37 2.26 -11.27
C PHE A 119 -8.13 2.85 -11.97
N PHE A 120 -7.36 2.01 -12.68
CA PHE A 120 -6.20 2.49 -13.41
C PHE A 120 -6.62 3.37 -14.59
N ILE A 121 -7.60 2.91 -15.38
CA ILE A 121 -8.16 3.69 -16.50
C ILE A 121 -8.76 5.00 -15.99
N THR A 122 -9.58 4.98 -14.94
CA THR A 122 -10.17 6.23 -14.44
C THR A 122 -9.14 7.17 -13.81
N GLY A 123 -8.07 6.64 -13.22
CA GLY A 123 -6.92 7.43 -12.77
C GLY A 123 -6.20 8.15 -13.91
N VAL A 124 -5.87 7.42 -14.98
CA VAL A 124 -5.26 7.98 -16.21
C VAL A 124 -6.16 9.08 -16.79
N LEU A 125 -7.46 8.80 -16.95
CA LEU A 125 -8.42 9.77 -17.48
C LEU A 125 -8.53 11.01 -16.61
N THR A 126 -8.46 10.86 -15.29
CA THR A 126 -8.53 11.99 -14.35
C THR A 126 -7.29 12.88 -14.46
N VAL A 127 -6.09 12.31 -14.51
CA VAL A 127 -4.85 13.07 -14.70
C VAL A 127 -4.86 13.79 -16.04
N ARG A 128 -5.40 13.15 -17.08
CA ARG A 128 -5.51 13.73 -18.43
C ARG A 128 -6.51 14.90 -18.48
N ALA A 129 -7.60 14.82 -17.72
CA ALA A 129 -8.65 15.83 -17.66
C ALA A 129 -8.28 17.00 -16.71
N LEU A 130 -7.51 16.74 -15.67
CA LEU A 130 -7.07 17.72 -14.68
C LEU A 130 -5.54 17.71 -14.56
N PRO A 131 -4.81 18.26 -15.54
CA PRO A 131 -3.36 18.28 -15.54
C PRO A 131 -2.82 18.93 -14.27
N SER A 132 -1.83 18.28 -13.67
CA SER A 132 -1.06 18.84 -12.57
C SER A 132 0.25 19.38 -13.13
N ASP A 133 0.81 20.41 -12.49
CA ASP A 133 2.09 20.97 -12.89
C ASP A 133 3.21 19.99 -12.48
N LEU A 134 3.60 19.13 -13.42
CA LEU A 134 4.54 18.03 -13.21
C LEU A 134 5.88 18.35 -13.86
N PRO A 135 7.00 18.17 -13.14
CA PRO A 135 8.32 18.42 -13.70
C PRO A 135 8.62 17.41 -14.83
N PRO A 136 9.28 17.84 -15.92
CA PRO A 136 9.69 16.92 -16.97
C PRO A 136 10.68 15.88 -16.44
N THR A 137 10.59 14.66 -16.98
CA THR A 137 11.47 13.56 -16.61
C THR A 137 12.79 13.60 -17.40
N ARG A 138 13.88 13.20 -16.75
CA ARG A 138 15.19 13.02 -17.39
C ARG A 138 15.37 11.57 -17.85
N SER A 139 16.53 11.28 -18.42
CA SER A 139 16.99 9.91 -18.67
C SER A 139 16.84 9.04 -17.41
N MET A 140 16.50 7.76 -17.62
CA MET A 140 16.38 6.78 -16.54
C MET A 140 17.71 6.63 -15.80
N ASP A 141 17.65 6.71 -14.47
CA ASP A 141 18.76 6.42 -13.59
C ASP A 141 18.67 4.95 -13.15
N TRP A 142 19.58 4.14 -13.69
CA TRP A 142 19.69 2.71 -13.38
C TRP A 142 20.49 2.45 -12.10
N THR A 143 21.02 3.49 -11.46
CA THR A 143 21.78 3.35 -10.23
C THR A 143 20.88 3.18 -9.00
N PHE A 144 21.48 2.70 -7.93
CA PHE A 144 20.85 2.72 -6.62
C PHE A 144 21.01 4.11 -6.03
N GLY A 145 19.90 4.85 -5.86
CA GLY A 145 19.94 6.20 -5.30
C GLY A 145 20.63 6.24 -3.93
N ALA A 146 21.14 7.41 -3.53
CA ALA A 146 21.97 7.59 -2.33
C ALA A 146 21.38 6.98 -1.04
N ASN A 147 20.06 7.06 -0.85
CA ASN A 147 19.36 6.49 0.32
C ASN A 147 18.78 5.09 0.06
N GLY A 148 18.81 4.62 -1.19
CA GLY A 148 18.22 3.34 -1.59
C GLY A 148 18.88 2.15 -0.91
N GLN A 149 20.20 2.17 -0.75
CA GLN A 149 20.95 1.08 -0.12
C GLN A 149 20.60 0.93 1.36
N ALA A 150 20.52 2.04 2.09
CA ALA A 150 20.14 2.05 3.49
C ALA A 150 18.70 1.53 3.68
N LEU A 151 17.75 2.02 2.87
CA LEU A 151 16.36 1.56 2.92
C LEU A 151 16.23 0.07 2.56
N LEU A 152 16.96 -0.40 1.54
CA LEU A 152 16.98 -1.81 1.16
C LEU A 152 17.56 -2.67 2.28
N ALA A 153 18.67 -2.25 2.90
CA ALA A 153 19.30 -2.99 4.00
C ALA A 153 18.36 -3.09 5.21
N MET A 154 17.71 -1.98 5.60
CA MET A 154 16.73 -1.95 6.69
C MET A 154 15.56 -2.87 6.40
N GLN A 155 15.02 -2.79 5.19
CA GLN A 155 13.92 -3.64 4.77
C GLN A 155 14.35 -5.12 4.75
N ALA A 156 15.55 -5.45 4.25
CA ALA A 156 16.05 -6.82 4.26
C ALA A 156 16.19 -7.37 5.70
N VAL A 157 16.66 -6.56 6.66
CA VAL A 157 16.75 -6.96 8.06
C VAL A 157 15.37 -7.30 8.62
N VAL A 158 14.39 -6.42 8.44
CA VAL A 158 13.03 -6.63 8.98
C VAL A 158 12.33 -7.80 8.26
N ALA A 159 12.51 -7.95 6.94
CA ALA A 159 12.07 -9.12 6.18
C ALA A 159 12.66 -10.43 6.74
N VAL A 160 13.98 -10.48 6.98
CA VAL A 160 14.66 -11.67 7.50
C VAL A 160 14.14 -12.02 8.88
N LEU A 161 13.94 -11.03 9.76
CA LEU A 161 13.36 -11.27 11.09
C LEU A 161 11.93 -11.83 10.99
N LEU A 162 11.11 -11.26 10.11
CA LEU A 162 9.72 -11.67 9.90
C LEU A 162 9.64 -13.09 9.32
N TYR A 163 10.46 -13.43 8.33
CA TYR A 163 10.50 -14.78 7.73
C TYR A 163 11.19 -15.81 8.62
N SER A 164 12.18 -15.41 9.43
CA SER A 164 12.74 -16.29 10.47
C SER A 164 11.66 -16.66 11.49
N TRP A 165 10.77 -15.72 11.81
CA TRP A 165 9.66 -15.98 12.71
C TRP A 165 8.60 -16.89 12.07
N VAL A 166 8.27 -16.71 10.78
CA VAL A 166 7.44 -17.66 10.01
C VAL A 166 8.05 -19.06 10.04
N ALA A 167 9.35 -19.18 9.76
CA ALA A 167 10.05 -20.46 9.71
C ALA A 167 10.11 -21.18 11.07
N ARG A 168 10.09 -20.43 12.19
CA ARG A 168 10.00 -21.01 13.54
C ARG A 168 8.60 -21.52 13.90
N ASN A 169 7.54 -20.98 13.28
CA ASN A 169 6.15 -21.29 13.61
C ASN A 169 5.48 -22.11 12.48
N GLN A 170 6.16 -23.12 11.92
CA GLN A 170 5.64 -23.87 10.78
C GLN A 170 4.42 -24.74 11.09
N GLN A 171 4.14 -25.02 12.38
CA GLN A 171 2.98 -25.80 12.79
C GLN A 171 1.91 -24.86 13.38
N PRO A 172 0.68 -24.86 12.83
CA PRO A 172 -0.41 -24.08 13.41
C PRO A 172 -0.74 -24.62 14.81
N PRO A 173 -1.12 -23.75 15.77
CA PRO A 173 -1.43 -24.14 17.13
C PRO A 173 -2.58 -25.15 17.19
N SER A 174 -2.56 -26.03 18.20
CA SER A 174 -3.65 -26.97 18.48
C SER A 174 -4.94 -26.21 18.82
N LYS A 175 -6.11 -26.83 18.61
CA LYS A 175 -7.42 -26.20 18.94
C LYS A 175 -7.56 -25.85 20.44
N GLU A 176 -6.79 -26.51 21.30
CA GLU A 176 -6.81 -26.33 22.76
C GLU A 176 -5.96 -25.14 23.21
N ASP A 177 -4.95 -24.75 22.43
CA ASP A 177 -4.02 -23.64 22.73
C ASP A 177 -4.44 -22.27 22.17
N SER A 178 -5.53 -22.21 21.40
CA SER A 178 -5.90 -20.98 20.70
C SER A 178 -6.61 -19.97 21.62
N LEU A 179 -5.85 -18.97 22.08
CA LEU A 179 -6.41 -17.76 22.70
C LEU A 179 -7.42 -17.07 21.74
N PRO A 180 -8.43 -16.35 22.26
CA PRO A 180 -9.35 -15.57 21.42
C PRO A 180 -8.59 -14.63 20.47
N GLU A 181 -9.02 -14.56 19.20
CA GLU A 181 -8.35 -13.86 18.08
C GLU A 181 -7.84 -12.44 18.41
N THR A 182 -8.50 -11.74 19.32
CA THR A 182 -8.25 -10.32 19.66
C THR A 182 -7.32 -10.09 20.86
N GLN A 183 -6.83 -11.15 21.52
CA GLN A 183 -5.95 -11.05 22.71
C GLN A 183 -4.51 -11.55 22.48
N SER A 184 -4.24 -12.16 21.34
CA SER A 184 -2.90 -12.70 21.06
C SER A 184 -1.90 -11.60 20.73
N LYS A 185 -0.97 -11.33 21.65
CA LYS A 185 0.12 -10.35 21.46
C LYS A 185 0.95 -10.63 20.19
N SER A 186 1.13 -11.91 19.86
CA SER A 186 1.85 -12.31 18.64
C SER A 186 1.11 -11.89 17.38
N ARG A 187 -0.22 -12.05 17.32
CA ARG A 187 -1.01 -11.59 16.17
C ARG A 187 -0.88 -10.08 15.97
N LEU A 188 -0.95 -9.29 17.05
CA LEU A 188 -0.76 -7.84 16.98
C LEU A 188 0.65 -7.48 16.50
N LEU A 189 1.67 -8.17 16.99
CA LEU A 189 3.06 -7.99 16.55
C LEU A 189 3.22 -8.30 15.05
N ALA A 190 2.56 -9.34 14.52
CA ALA A 190 2.58 -9.64 13.10
C ALA A 190 1.96 -8.53 12.24
N PHE A 191 0.82 -7.97 12.66
CA PHE A 191 0.21 -6.82 12.00
C PHE A 191 1.15 -5.61 12.01
N PHE A 192 1.77 -5.33 13.16
CA PHE A 192 2.72 -4.22 13.30
C PHE A 192 3.93 -4.40 12.40
N ALA A 193 4.63 -5.54 12.53
CA ALA A 193 5.86 -5.82 11.81
C ALA A 193 5.64 -5.86 10.29
N SER A 194 4.56 -6.50 9.84
CA SER A 194 4.21 -6.53 8.40
C SER A 194 3.87 -5.13 7.87
N ALA A 195 3.16 -4.31 8.66
CA ALA A 195 2.84 -2.95 8.27
C ALA A 195 4.06 -2.02 8.22
N PHE A 196 4.96 -2.15 9.21
CA PHE A 196 6.22 -1.41 9.25
C PHE A 196 7.12 -1.76 8.07
N GLU A 197 7.30 -3.07 7.79
CA GLU A 197 8.02 -3.59 6.63
C GLU A 197 7.42 -3.05 5.31
N PHE A 198 6.09 -3.05 5.19
CA PHE A 198 5.40 -2.52 4.02
C PHE A 198 5.64 -1.01 3.85
N ALA A 199 5.74 -0.24 4.95
CA ALA A 199 6.06 1.19 4.88
C ALA A 199 7.48 1.44 4.35
N LEU A 200 8.46 0.65 4.77
CA LEU A 200 9.83 0.71 4.24
C LEU A 200 9.84 0.43 2.73
N ALA A 201 9.15 -0.63 2.29
CA ALA A 201 9.04 -0.98 0.88
C ALA A 201 8.30 0.09 0.03
N LEU A 202 7.27 0.74 0.61
CA LEU A 202 6.60 1.88 -0.04
C LEU A 202 7.55 3.05 -0.28
N ARG A 203 8.41 3.36 0.70
CA ARG A 203 9.42 4.40 0.52
C ARG A 203 10.49 3.98 -0.47
N LEU A 204 11.03 2.76 -0.33
CA LEU A 204 12.07 2.24 -1.22
C LEU A 204 11.62 2.30 -2.68
N SER A 205 10.38 1.90 -2.95
CA SER A 205 9.81 1.91 -4.30
C SER A 205 9.47 3.30 -4.86
N ASN A 206 9.57 4.36 -4.05
CA ASN A 206 9.11 5.73 -4.30
C ASN A 206 7.60 5.85 -4.54
N LEU A 207 6.80 4.84 -4.19
CA LEU A 207 5.33 4.91 -4.26
C LEU A 207 4.75 5.90 -3.24
N SER A 208 5.53 6.27 -2.22
CA SER A 208 5.19 7.33 -1.28
C SER A 208 5.12 8.72 -1.92
N GLU A 209 5.76 8.95 -3.08
CA GLU A 209 5.84 10.27 -3.70
C GLU A 209 4.67 10.52 -4.67
N PRO A 210 3.75 11.48 -4.39
CA PRO A 210 2.57 11.68 -5.22
C PRO A 210 2.90 12.13 -6.64
N THR A 211 3.99 12.89 -6.81
CA THR A 211 4.46 13.37 -8.12
C THR A 211 4.86 12.21 -9.03
N ARG A 212 5.52 11.18 -8.49
CA ARG A 212 5.91 9.96 -9.25
C ARG A 212 4.67 9.20 -9.73
N VAL A 213 3.64 9.16 -8.90
CA VAL A 213 2.37 8.52 -9.21
C VAL A 213 1.62 9.25 -10.33
N LEU A 214 1.49 10.56 -10.23
CA LEU A 214 0.87 11.38 -11.27
C LEU A 214 1.67 11.34 -12.57
N SER A 215 3.01 11.38 -12.50
CA SER A 215 3.90 11.21 -13.64
C SER A 215 3.70 9.86 -14.35
N PHE A 216 3.58 8.76 -13.62
CA PHE A 216 3.26 7.46 -14.22
C PHE A 216 1.89 7.45 -14.90
N LEU A 217 0.88 8.03 -14.24
CA LEU A 217 -0.49 8.11 -14.76
C LEU A 217 -0.65 8.99 -15.99
N SER A 218 0.27 9.94 -16.19
CA SER A 218 0.27 10.79 -17.37
C SER A 218 0.54 10.02 -18.68
N LEU A 219 1.06 8.79 -18.55
CA LEU A 219 1.43 7.87 -19.64
C LEU A 219 2.43 8.50 -20.65
N PRO A 220 2.99 7.73 -21.60
CA PRO A 220 4.04 8.24 -22.51
C PRO A 220 3.63 9.42 -23.42
N TRP A 221 2.39 9.91 -23.29
CA TRP A 221 1.90 11.10 -24.01
C TRP A 221 2.34 12.42 -23.38
N HIS A 222 2.82 12.41 -22.13
CA HIS A 222 3.24 13.62 -21.43
C HIS A 222 4.75 13.63 -21.15
N PRO A 223 5.45 14.77 -21.28
CA PRO A 223 6.90 14.88 -21.01
C PRO A 223 7.32 14.57 -19.56
N ALA A 224 6.36 14.52 -18.63
CA ALA A 224 6.59 14.15 -17.25
C ALA A 224 6.42 12.64 -16.99
N PHE A 225 6.25 11.82 -18.04
CA PHE A 225 6.05 10.38 -17.89
C PHE A 225 7.22 9.71 -17.18
N ASP A 226 6.89 8.97 -16.12
CA ASP A 226 7.84 8.21 -15.32
C ASP A 226 7.45 6.71 -15.29
N PRO A 227 8.22 5.82 -15.92
CA PRO A 227 7.91 4.40 -15.96
C PRO A 227 8.27 3.64 -14.67
N SER A 228 8.87 4.27 -13.65
CA SER A 228 9.31 3.59 -12.41
C SER A 228 8.21 2.74 -11.76
N LEU A 229 6.97 3.21 -11.75
CA LEU A 229 5.87 2.46 -11.12
C LEU A 229 5.46 1.21 -11.91
N ALA A 230 5.76 1.12 -13.21
CA ALA A 230 5.61 -0.13 -13.96
C ALA A 230 6.61 -1.17 -13.46
N PHE A 231 7.87 -0.80 -13.23
CA PHE A 231 8.88 -1.70 -12.66
C PHE A 231 8.51 -2.14 -11.24
N LEU A 232 7.98 -1.24 -10.42
CA LEU A 232 7.40 -1.59 -9.11
C LEU A 232 6.30 -2.63 -9.27
N ALA A 233 5.33 -2.37 -10.14
CA ALA A 233 4.19 -3.27 -10.37
C ALA A 233 4.64 -4.66 -10.81
N VAL A 234 5.61 -4.74 -11.73
CA VAL A 234 6.19 -6.01 -12.18
C VAL A 234 6.88 -6.73 -11.03
N GLY A 235 7.73 -6.06 -10.25
CA GLY A 235 8.42 -6.67 -9.10
C GLY A 235 7.45 -7.18 -8.03
N ALA A 236 6.42 -6.39 -7.72
CA ALA A 236 5.40 -6.76 -6.74
C ALA A 236 4.52 -7.92 -7.24
N LEU A 237 4.04 -7.88 -8.48
CA LEU A 237 3.16 -8.92 -9.00
C LEU A 237 3.91 -10.24 -9.20
N LEU A 238 5.10 -10.23 -9.79
CA LEU A 238 5.89 -11.44 -9.99
C LEU A 238 6.22 -12.12 -8.66
N MET A 239 6.75 -11.36 -7.69
CA MET A 239 7.07 -11.92 -6.38
C MET A 239 5.80 -12.40 -5.65
N SER A 240 4.72 -11.62 -5.67
CA SER A 240 3.47 -12.02 -5.03
C SER A 240 2.85 -13.26 -5.66
N ILE A 241 2.95 -13.44 -6.99
CA ILE A 241 2.52 -14.66 -7.68
C ILE A 241 3.35 -15.86 -7.22
N VAL A 242 4.69 -15.73 -7.20
CA VAL A 242 5.58 -16.82 -6.75
C VAL A 242 5.28 -17.23 -5.31
N LEU A 243 5.16 -16.26 -4.40
CA LEU A 243 4.87 -16.51 -2.99
C LEU A 243 3.48 -17.13 -2.80
N TYR A 244 2.46 -16.60 -3.47
CA TYR A 244 1.10 -17.08 -3.29
C TYR A 244 0.84 -18.44 -3.95
N GLN A 245 1.36 -18.66 -5.15
CA GLN A 245 1.13 -19.92 -5.87
C GLN A 245 2.09 -21.02 -5.41
N GLY A 246 3.32 -20.67 -5.03
CA GLY A 246 4.34 -21.63 -4.59
C GLY A 246 4.38 -21.89 -3.08
N PHE A 247 4.06 -20.90 -2.25
CA PHE A 247 4.37 -20.92 -0.81
C PHE A 247 3.20 -20.57 0.12
N ARG A 248 1.95 -20.62 -0.37
CA ARG A 248 0.76 -20.32 0.44
C ARG A 248 0.52 -21.26 1.62
N GLY A 249 1.10 -22.47 1.60
CA GLY A 249 0.96 -23.46 2.67
C GLY A 249 -0.49 -23.92 2.90
N SER A 250 -0.77 -24.45 4.09
CA SER A 250 -2.11 -24.83 4.50
C SER A 250 -3.00 -23.61 4.74
N GLU A 251 -4.30 -23.66 4.41
CA GLU A 251 -5.31 -22.60 4.70
C GLU A 251 -5.60 -22.45 6.23
N LYS A 252 -4.59 -22.60 7.07
CA LYS A 252 -4.63 -22.50 8.53
C LYS A 252 -3.57 -21.48 8.98
N PRO A 253 -3.95 -20.39 9.66
CA PRO A 253 -3.00 -19.39 10.13
C PRO A 253 -2.02 -19.96 11.17
N LEU A 254 -0.75 -19.59 11.08
CA LEU A 254 0.31 -20.07 11.99
C LEU A 254 0.17 -19.51 13.42
N LEU A 255 -0.48 -18.36 13.61
CA LEU A 255 -0.73 -17.75 14.92
C LEU A 255 -2.18 -17.93 15.40
N GLY A 256 -2.92 -18.86 14.79
CA GLY A 256 -4.33 -19.11 15.08
C GLY A 256 -5.27 -18.06 14.48
N GLY A 257 -6.58 -18.31 14.56
CA GLY A 257 -7.63 -17.46 13.97
C GLY A 257 -8.17 -17.98 12.63
N ARG A 258 -8.98 -17.16 11.97
CA ARG A 258 -9.69 -17.50 10.74
C ARG A 258 -8.90 -17.13 9.50
N TRP A 259 -8.82 -18.08 8.57
CA TRP A 259 -8.34 -17.82 7.23
C TRP A 259 -9.37 -16.96 6.46
N SER A 260 -9.05 -15.70 6.25
CA SER A 260 -9.96 -14.65 5.75
C SER A 260 -9.68 -14.24 4.31
N VAL A 261 -9.14 -15.15 3.50
CA VAL A 261 -8.89 -14.91 2.08
C VAL A 261 -10.19 -15.06 1.28
N PRO A 262 -10.64 -14.02 0.54
CA PRO A 262 -11.82 -14.14 -0.30
C PRO A 262 -11.62 -15.18 -1.41
N LYS A 263 -12.53 -16.15 -1.53
CA LYS A 263 -12.50 -17.22 -2.55
C LYS A 263 -13.05 -16.78 -3.92
N GLY A 264 -13.60 -15.56 -4.01
CA GLY A 264 -14.20 -15.01 -5.22
C GLY A 264 -15.28 -14.00 -4.87
N GLY A 265 -15.93 -13.44 -5.88
CA GLY A 265 -17.10 -12.56 -5.73
C GLY A 265 -17.61 -12.09 -7.08
N PRO A 266 -18.89 -11.70 -7.18
CA PRO A 266 -19.46 -11.21 -8.42
C PRO A 266 -18.79 -9.91 -8.87
N ILE A 267 -18.80 -9.68 -10.18
CA ILE A 267 -18.49 -8.39 -10.79
C ILE A 267 -19.83 -7.66 -10.90
N ASP A 268 -20.10 -6.79 -9.94
CA ASP A 268 -21.33 -6.00 -9.87
C ASP A 268 -21.07 -4.52 -10.19
N ALA A 269 -22.15 -3.77 -10.42
CA ALA A 269 -22.05 -2.32 -10.64
C ALA A 269 -21.39 -1.60 -9.47
N LYS A 270 -21.57 -2.11 -8.23
CA LYS A 270 -20.97 -1.55 -7.02
C LYS A 270 -19.44 -1.63 -7.04
N LEU A 271 -18.87 -2.76 -7.48
CA LEU A 271 -17.43 -2.93 -7.66
C LEU A 271 -16.88 -1.95 -8.70
N ILE A 272 -17.51 -1.88 -9.87
CA ILE A 272 -17.04 -1.05 -10.98
C ILE A 272 -17.14 0.43 -10.60
N ALA A 273 -18.28 0.87 -10.06
CA ALA A 273 -18.46 2.25 -9.59
C ALA A 273 -17.47 2.60 -8.47
N GLY A 274 -17.28 1.71 -7.50
CA GLY A 274 -16.31 1.90 -6.41
C GLY A 274 -14.88 2.01 -6.92
N ALA A 275 -14.48 1.14 -7.85
CA ALA A 275 -13.15 1.19 -8.47
C ALA A 275 -12.97 2.47 -9.31
N ALA A 276 -13.99 2.87 -10.07
CA ALA A 276 -13.97 4.11 -10.84
C ALA A 276 -13.76 5.34 -9.94
N ILE A 277 -14.57 5.46 -8.87
CA ILE A 277 -14.47 6.53 -7.86
C ILE A 277 -13.09 6.54 -7.20
N PHE A 278 -12.56 5.36 -6.83
CA PHE A 278 -11.22 5.24 -6.28
C PHE A 278 -10.17 5.78 -7.25
N GLY A 279 -10.25 5.39 -8.54
CA GLY A 279 -9.31 5.86 -9.55
C GLY A 279 -9.40 7.37 -9.80
N ILE A 280 -10.60 7.96 -9.75
CA ILE A 280 -10.76 9.42 -9.81
C ILE A 280 -10.04 10.09 -8.64
N GLY A 281 -10.32 9.67 -7.40
CA GLY A 281 -9.66 10.22 -6.22
C GLY A 281 -8.13 10.04 -6.27
N TRP A 282 -7.66 8.88 -6.73
CA TRP A 282 -6.25 8.60 -6.91
C TRP A 282 -5.59 9.50 -7.96
N GLY A 283 -6.24 9.71 -9.11
CA GLY A 283 -5.75 10.61 -10.16
C GLY A 283 -5.75 12.10 -9.79
N LEU A 284 -6.60 12.52 -8.85
CA LEU A 284 -6.65 13.93 -8.39
C LEU A 284 -5.43 14.37 -7.60
N ALA A 285 -4.80 13.45 -6.85
CA ALA A 285 -3.71 13.78 -5.94
C ALA A 285 -2.47 12.88 -6.08
N GLY A 286 -2.57 11.74 -6.76
CA GLY A 286 -1.50 10.75 -6.84
C GLY A 286 -1.27 10.00 -5.53
N VAL A 287 -2.25 10.00 -4.63
CA VAL A 287 -2.10 9.45 -3.27
C VAL A 287 -2.99 8.23 -3.08
N CYS A 288 -2.39 7.16 -2.55
CA CYS A 288 -3.07 5.96 -2.11
C CYS A 288 -3.06 5.88 -0.57
N PRO A 289 -3.93 5.05 0.05
CA PRO A 289 -4.00 4.91 1.51
C PRO A 289 -2.68 4.50 2.17
N GLY A 290 -1.89 3.63 1.54
CA GLY A 290 -0.57 3.23 2.03
C GLY A 290 0.42 4.40 2.07
N PRO A 291 0.77 4.98 0.91
CA PRO A 291 1.54 6.21 0.81
C PRO A 291 1.08 7.34 1.75
N ALA A 292 -0.23 7.54 1.92
CA ALA A 292 -0.75 8.57 2.80
C ALA A 292 -0.39 8.36 4.28
N LEU A 293 -0.52 7.12 4.79
CA LEU A 293 -0.16 6.80 6.17
C LEU A 293 1.36 6.90 6.39
N VAL A 294 2.15 6.46 5.41
CA VAL A 294 3.62 6.60 5.45
C VAL A 294 4.03 8.08 5.43
N ASN A 295 3.43 8.88 4.55
CA ASN A 295 3.71 10.32 4.46
C ASN A 295 3.23 11.08 5.69
N LEU A 296 2.13 10.68 6.32
CA LEU A 296 1.73 11.21 7.62
C LEU A 296 2.81 10.95 8.67
N GLY A 297 3.36 9.74 8.72
CA GLY A 297 4.51 9.41 9.57
C GLY A 297 5.72 10.31 9.31
N ARG A 298 6.14 10.41 8.04
CA ARG A 298 7.27 11.27 7.62
C ARG A 298 7.02 12.73 7.97
N ALA A 299 5.79 13.21 7.84
CA ALA A 299 5.42 14.58 8.14
C ALA A 299 5.51 14.87 9.65
N LEU A 300 5.10 13.91 10.49
CA LEU A 300 5.22 14.02 11.94
C LEU A 300 6.69 14.05 12.40
N SER A 301 7.56 13.24 11.80
CA SER A 301 9.00 13.23 12.16
C SER A 301 9.76 14.41 11.56
N GLY A 302 9.45 14.80 10.32
CA GLY A 302 10.15 15.84 9.57
C GLY A 302 9.62 17.26 9.81
N GLY A 303 8.52 17.42 10.54
CA GLY A 303 7.94 18.72 10.89
C GLY A 303 7.28 19.48 9.73
N SER A 304 7.17 18.89 8.53
CA SER A 304 6.61 19.54 7.34
C SER A 304 5.54 18.67 6.67
N GLY A 305 4.52 19.30 6.06
CA GLY A 305 3.47 18.57 5.35
C GLY A 305 2.45 17.84 6.24
N ILE A 306 2.38 18.16 7.54
CA ILE A 306 1.45 17.53 8.50
C ILE A 306 0.00 17.81 8.11
N LEU A 307 -0.36 19.07 7.92
CA LEU A 307 -1.74 19.46 7.61
C LEU A 307 -2.27 18.81 6.32
N PRO A 308 -1.55 18.86 5.17
CA PRO A 308 -1.95 18.13 3.97
C PRO A 308 -2.11 16.62 4.16
N SER A 309 -1.14 15.97 4.82
CA SER A 309 -1.15 14.52 5.04
C SER A 309 -2.30 14.10 5.95
N ALA A 310 -2.51 14.83 7.05
CA ALA A 310 -3.61 14.59 7.98
C ALA A 310 -4.97 14.84 7.33
N THR A 311 -5.09 15.90 6.52
CA THR A 311 -6.33 16.21 5.78
C THR A 311 -6.71 15.07 4.86
N TRP A 312 -5.75 14.55 4.09
CA TRP A 312 -6.02 13.45 3.17
C TRP A 312 -6.44 12.18 3.94
N VAL A 313 -5.74 11.82 5.01
CA VAL A 313 -6.05 10.63 5.81
C VAL A 313 -7.41 10.75 6.49
N ALA A 314 -7.73 11.91 7.07
CA ALA A 314 -9.02 12.18 7.69
C ALA A 314 -10.17 12.11 6.66
N ALA A 315 -9.98 12.69 5.49
CA ALA A 315 -10.96 12.63 4.41
C ALA A 315 -11.16 11.20 3.90
N ALA A 316 -10.09 10.42 3.76
CA ALA A 316 -10.19 9.01 3.37
C ALA A 316 -10.91 8.14 4.42
N ALA A 317 -10.68 8.40 5.70
CA ALA A 317 -11.45 7.76 6.77
C ALA A 317 -12.93 8.14 6.69
N ALA A 318 -13.25 9.42 6.52
CA ALA A 318 -14.62 9.91 6.39
C ALA A 318 -15.35 9.30 5.18
N GLY A 319 -14.71 9.27 4.01
CA GLY A 319 -15.27 8.66 2.80
C GLY A 319 -15.54 7.17 2.97
N GLY A 320 -14.65 6.44 3.65
CA GLY A 320 -14.85 5.02 3.95
C GLY A 320 -15.95 4.75 4.98
N LEU A 321 -16.30 5.71 5.83
CA LEU A 321 -17.42 5.61 6.77
C LEU A 321 -18.77 5.92 6.11
N PHE A 322 -18.78 6.69 5.03
CA PHE A 322 -19.98 7.09 4.29
C PHE A 322 -20.58 5.96 3.42
N ALA A 323 -19.77 4.97 3.01
CA ALA A 323 -20.19 3.81 2.20
C ALA A 323 -20.48 2.54 3.01
#